data_AF-A0A2N2IFQ0-F1
#
_entry.id   AF-A0A2N2IFQ0-F1
#
_cell.length_a   1.000
_cell.length_b   1.000
_cell.length_c   1.000
_cell.angle_alpha   90.00
_cell.angle_beta   90.00
_cell.angle_gamma   90.00
#
_symmetry.space_group_name_H-M   'P 1'
#
loop_
_entity.id
_entity.type
_entity.pdbx_description
1 polymer ?
#
loop_
_entity_poly.entity_id
_entity_poly.type
_entity_poly.pdbx_seq_one_letter_code
_entity_poly.pdbx_strand_id
1 'polypeptide(L)'
;ALQNLELYRYGGDLVDANRGMVEFADLLKRPLEGFKYLITTLEEGFLSLDDAILQFDLFFGGSANDRQFLAFSETPDFASFEGRCEFARMPYLLDYHAETNILELSLAEARTHKPIAPHVLSCAGLWAVMTRLVRPQPAIEGVDPRLLGLNVFEKALWYGDLSLPESFTSEQGRTALSQLPEFLYQQNSELLYEGGIGASPRLLRTILLRALTRPEHAFCSVTHIFTEIELVMKQKATFEFVNYPGQEGGYHDLPKILAHVRHFWQHLMERDLWEAANLVELESVLDRLENYINLVIHFVKKEKIKDAVTGQYHSPSEAQMKAFEAEMDITSGAHEFRQNCMSRVAAFSIERPGEKLDLQAVFAPELDRVFHRQLVARRTHLADLCRTLLEALETGTAPPMERAGWVEATRARLEARGYFREAAMEMLEWYVREYA
;
A
#
# COMPACT_ATOMS: atom_id res chain seq x y z
N ALA A 1 -50.93 22.90 53.41
CA ALA A 1 -51.26 21.78 52.51
C ALA A 1 -50.16 21.59 51.46
N LEU A 2 -48.94 21.26 51.90
CA LEU A 2 -47.75 21.05 51.06
C LEU A 2 -46.83 19.99 51.69
N GLN A 3 -47.41 19.01 52.41
CA GLN A 3 -46.63 18.03 53.17
C GLN A 3 -46.29 16.76 52.39
N ASN A 4 -46.91 16.51 51.22
CA ASN A 4 -46.66 15.32 50.41
C ASN A 4 -46.60 15.68 48.91
N LEU A 5 -45.57 16.40 48.48
CA LEU A 5 -45.24 16.53 47.06
C LEU A 5 -43.94 15.76 46.86
N GLU A 6 -44.06 14.50 46.42
CA GLU A 6 -42.91 13.70 46.04
C GLU A 6 -42.32 14.32 44.77
N LEU A 7 -41.13 14.91 44.91
CA LEU A 7 -40.37 15.47 43.79
C LEU A 7 -39.46 14.37 43.26
N TYR A 8 -39.82 13.80 42.12
CA TYR A 8 -38.99 12.82 41.43
C TYR A 8 -37.89 13.53 40.64
N ARG A 9 -36.65 13.07 40.80
CA ARG A 9 -35.53 13.44 39.93
C ARG A 9 -35.21 12.25 39.04
N TYR A 10 -35.50 12.39 37.75
CA TYR A 10 -35.09 11.44 36.73
C TYR A 10 -33.62 11.71 36.36
N GLY A 11 -32.85 10.67 36.10
CA GLY A 11 -31.45 10.77 35.75
C GLY A 11 -31.00 9.59 34.89
N GLY A 12 -29.78 9.68 34.37
CA GLY A 12 -29.20 8.70 33.47
C GLY A 12 -28.92 9.30 32.10
N ASP A 13 -28.16 8.56 31.29
CA ASP A 13 -27.52 9.06 30.08
C ASP A 13 -28.50 9.73 29.09
N LEU A 14 -29.72 9.18 28.93
CA LEU A 14 -30.74 9.76 28.06
C LEU A 14 -31.29 11.10 28.58
N VAL A 15 -31.48 11.22 29.90
CA VAL A 15 -32.00 12.45 30.53
C VAL A 15 -30.93 13.54 30.50
N ASP A 16 -29.69 13.17 30.82
CA ASP A 16 -28.56 14.09 30.89
C ASP A 16 -28.15 14.61 29.51
N ALA A 17 -28.31 13.79 28.46
CA ALA A 17 -27.95 14.16 27.09
C ALA A 17 -29.07 14.87 26.32
N ASN A 18 -30.27 15.05 26.90
CA ASN A 18 -31.43 15.59 26.19
C ASN A 18 -31.10 16.92 25.48
N ARG A 19 -31.55 17.06 24.22
CA ARG A 19 -31.13 18.11 23.25
C ARG A 19 -29.67 18.01 22.80
N GLY A 20 -29.13 16.79 22.79
CA GLY A 20 -27.75 16.49 22.48
C GLY A 20 -27.61 15.14 21.79
N MET A 21 -26.54 14.43 22.12
CA MET A 21 -26.19 13.15 21.51
C MET A 21 -25.84 12.13 22.58
N VAL A 22 -26.25 10.88 22.35
CA VAL A 22 -25.84 9.71 23.13
C VAL A 22 -25.15 8.71 22.21
N GLU A 23 -23.96 8.25 22.60
CA GLU A 23 -23.21 7.21 21.89
C GLU A 23 -23.19 5.92 22.72
N PHE A 24 -23.56 4.81 22.08
CA PHE A 24 -23.54 3.48 22.68
C PHE A 24 -22.36 2.67 22.15
N ALA A 25 -21.35 2.47 23.00
CA ALA A 25 -20.25 1.56 22.70
C ALA A 25 -20.71 0.10 22.71
N ASP A 26 -20.43 -0.63 21.61
CA ASP A 26 -20.80 -2.04 21.42
C ASP A 26 -22.28 -2.34 21.73
N LEU A 27 -23.19 -1.59 21.11
CA LEU A 27 -24.63 -1.62 21.37
C LEU A 27 -25.16 -3.06 21.46
N LEU A 28 -24.83 -3.91 20.48
CA LEU A 28 -25.32 -5.28 20.32
C LEU A 28 -24.76 -6.31 21.33
N LYS A 29 -23.92 -5.90 22.30
CA LYS A 29 -23.54 -6.77 23.44
C LYS A 29 -24.64 -6.92 24.48
N ARG A 30 -25.57 -5.96 24.54
CA ARG A 30 -26.59 -5.91 25.59
C ARG A 30 -27.76 -6.86 25.27
N PRO A 31 -28.48 -7.37 26.28
CA PRO A 31 -29.66 -8.19 26.07
C PRO A 31 -30.71 -7.44 25.23
N LEU A 32 -31.31 -8.14 24.25
CA LEU A 32 -32.27 -7.55 23.31
C LEU A 32 -33.49 -6.92 24.00
N GLU A 33 -33.91 -7.49 25.14
CA GLU A 33 -35.01 -6.98 25.97
C GLU A 33 -34.80 -5.52 26.41
N GLY A 34 -33.55 -5.13 26.65
CA GLY A 34 -33.19 -3.76 27.02
C GLY A 34 -33.41 -2.75 25.90
N PHE A 35 -33.46 -3.19 24.64
CA PHE A 35 -33.68 -2.30 23.51
C PHE A 35 -35.14 -1.97 23.28
N LYS A 36 -36.10 -2.71 23.86
CA LYS A 36 -37.52 -2.37 23.69
C LYS A 36 -37.79 -0.91 24.05
N TYR A 37 -37.24 -0.45 25.17
CA TYR A 37 -37.37 0.94 25.61
C TYR A 37 -36.59 1.91 24.71
N LEU A 38 -35.42 1.50 24.21
CA LEU A 38 -34.62 2.30 23.29
C LEU A 38 -35.37 2.51 21.96
N ILE A 39 -35.93 1.44 21.39
CA ILE A 39 -36.70 1.46 20.14
C ILE A 39 -37.95 2.34 20.29
N THR A 40 -38.70 2.19 21.38
CA THR A 40 -39.85 3.05 21.64
C THR A 40 -39.42 4.52 21.74
N THR A 41 -38.30 4.80 22.40
CA THR A 41 -37.79 6.17 22.51
C THR A 41 -37.31 6.73 21.16
N LEU A 42 -36.69 5.90 20.32
CA LEU A 42 -36.24 6.24 18.97
C LEU A 42 -37.41 6.58 18.04
N GLU A 43 -38.53 5.87 18.16
CA GLU A 43 -39.71 6.04 17.29
C GLU A 43 -40.60 7.18 17.75
N GLU A 44 -40.88 7.27 19.05
CA GLU A 44 -41.89 8.17 19.61
C GLU A 44 -41.30 9.49 20.15
N GLY A 45 -39.99 9.51 20.46
CA GLY A 45 -39.35 10.67 21.09
C GLY A 45 -39.77 10.90 22.55
N PHE A 46 -40.45 9.94 23.18
CA PHE A 46 -40.78 9.98 24.60
C PHE A 46 -40.81 8.58 25.22
N LEU A 47 -40.63 8.52 26.53
CA LEU A 47 -40.74 7.31 27.34
C LEU A 47 -41.78 7.53 28.44
N SER A 48 -42.80 6.67 28.47
CA SER A 48 -43.79 6.65 29.55
C SER A 48 -43.33 5.72 30.66
N LEU A 49 -43.13 6.28 31.84
CA LEU A 49 -42.94 5.59 33.11
C LEU A 49 -44.26 5.62 33.89
N ASP A 50 -44.37 4.78 34.93
CA ASP A 50 -45.59 4.72 35.75
C ASP A 50 -45.99 6.08 36.34
N ASP A 51 -44.98 6.90 36.70
CA ASP A 51 -45.20 8.18 37.38
C ASP A 51 -44.87 9.42 36.52
N ALA A 52 -44.37 9.27 35.29
CA ALA A 52 -44.05 10.40 34.41
C ALA A 52 -43.87 10.04 32.93
N ILE A 53 -44.04 11.04 32.07
CA ILE A 53 -43.68 10.96 30.64
C ILE A 53 -42.45 11.82 30.43
N LEU A 54 -41.35 11.21 29.98
CA LEU A 54 -40.10 11.89 29.66
C LEU A 54 -40.02 12.11 28.15
N GLN A 55 -39.80 13.34 27.70
CA GLN A 55 -39.59 13.66 26.29
C GLN A 55 -38.09 13.79 25.98
N PHE A 56 -37.68 13.19 24.87
CA PHE A 56 -36.30 13.14 24.42
C PHE A 56 -36.17 13.71 23.01
N ASP A 57 -35.24 14.65 22.86
CA ASP A 57 -34.76 15.17 21.58
C ASP A 57 -33.26 14.84 21.51
N LEU A 58 -32.93 13.71 20.90
CA LEU A 58 -31.60 13.11 20.99
C LEU A 58 -31.16 12.58 19.62
N PHE A 59 -29.89 12.83 19.28
CA PHE A 59 -29.22 12.05 18.26
C PHE A 59 -28.63 10.78 18.89
N PHE A 60 -29.07 9.62 18.40
CA PHE A 60 -28.58 8.33 18.87
C PHE A 60 -27.48 7.84 17.93
N GLY A 61 -26.30 7.58 18.49
CA GLY A 61 -25.19 6.91 17.80
C GLY A 61 -24.83 5.61 18.51
N GLY A 62 -24.32 4.64 17.77
CA GLY A 62 -23.82 3.42 18.39
C GLY A 62 -22.79 2.73 17.51
N SER A 63 -21.87 2.04 18.15
CA SER A 63 -20.92 1.15 17.50
C SER A 63 -21.29 -0.30 17.75
N ALA A 64 -21.01 -1.18 16.80
CA ALA A 64 -21.19 -2.61 16.95
C ALA A 64 -20.07 -3.35 16.22
N ASN A 65 -19.74 -4.55 16.71
CA ASN A 65 -18.80 -5.44 16.02
C ASN A 65 -19.52 -6.23 14.92
N ASP A 66 -18.85 -6.44 13.79
CA ASP A 66 -19.35 -7.20 12.64
C ASP A 66 -19.92 -8.57 13.03
N ARG A 67 -19.26 -9.33 13.91
CA ARG A 67 -19.74 -10.66 14.37
C ARG A 67 -21.06 -10.57 15.14
N GLN A 68 -21.22 -9.51 15.92
CA GLN A 68 -22.43 -9.30 16.70
C GLN A 68 -23.55 -8.79 15.82
N PHE A 69 -23.22 -7.94 14.85
CA PHE A 69 -24.16 -7.50 13.83
C PHE A 69 -24.64 -8.67 12.96
N LEU A 70 -23.72 -9.55 12.52
CA LEU A 70 -24.02 -10.80 11.82
C LEU A 70 -25.02 -11.65 12.62
N ALA A 71 -24.68 -12.00 13.86
CA ALA A 71 -25.56 -12.78 14.73
C ALA A 71 -26.91 -12.09 14.99
N PHE A 72 -26.91 -10.76 15.13
CA PHE A 72 -28.12 -9.97 15.33
C PHE A 72 -29.01 -9.95 14.08
N SER A 73 -28.43 -9.87 12.89
CA SER A 73 -29.17 -9.85 11.61
C SER A 73 -29.97 -11.14 11.35
N GLU A 74 -29.57 -12.25 11.98
CA GLU A 74 -30.28 -13.53 11.92
C GLU A 74 -31.47 -13.59 12.90
N THR A 75 -31.60 -12.61 13.81
CA THR A 75 -32.69 -12.59 14.80
C THR A 75 -33.98 -11.96 14.24
N PRO A 76 -35.16 -12.39 14.71
CA PRO A 76 -36.44 -11.79 14.28
C PRO A 76 -36.56 -10.29 14.59
N ASP A 77 -35.85 -9.81 15.62
CA ASP A 77 -35.88 -8.42 16.05
C ASP A 77 -35.17 -7.48 15.06
N PHE A 78 -34.30 -7.99 14.20
CA PHE A 78 -33.53 -7.18 13.24
C PHE A 78 -34.40 -6.29 12.37
N ALA A 79 -35.49 -6.82 11.83
CA ALA A 79 -36.42 -6.06 10.98
C ALA A 79 -37.03 -4.83 11.69
N SER A 80 -37.17 -4.91 13.02
CA SER A 80 -37.65 -3.78 13.82
C SER A 80 -36.61 -2.65 13.90
N PHE A 81 -35.33 -3.01 13.98
CA PHE A 81 -34.22 -2.05 14.00
C PHE A 81 -33.90 -1.49 12.63
N GLU A 82 -33.95 -2.31 11.58
CA GLU A 82 -33.70 -1.90 10.20
C GLU A 82 -34.62 -0.76 9.77
N GLY A 83 -35.88 -0.77 10.19
CA GLY A 83 -36.81 0.33 9.90
C GLY A 83 -36.60 1.62 10.71
N ARG A 84 -35.76 1.59 11.76
CA ARG A 84 -35.64 2.68 12.76
C ARG A 84 -34.21 3.19 12.95
N CYS A 85 -33.22 2.47 12.43
CA CYS A 85 -31.80 2.77 12.56
C CYS A 85 -31.15 2.74 11.18
N GLU A 86 -30.27 3.71 10.93
CA GLU A 86 -29.40 3.69 9.75
C GLU A 86 -28.09 2.98 10.11
N PHE A 87 -27.70 1.96 9.34
CA PHE A 87 -26.48 1.20 9.57
C PHE A 87 -25.37 1.65 8.62
N ALA A 88 -24.40 2.40 9.13
CA ALA A 88 -23.19 2.76 8.40
C ALA A 88 -22.09 1.71 8.67
N ARG A 89 -21.63 1.02 7.62
CA ARG A 89 -20.50 0.08 7.70
C ARG A 89 -19.18 0.81 7.59
N MET A 90 -18.21 0.39 8.41
CA MET A 90 -16.85 0.94 8.43
C MET A 90 -15.85 -0.19 8.11
N PRO A 91 -15.63 -0.52 6.82
CA PRO A 91 -14.78 -1.65 6.44
C PRO A 91 -13.30 -1.40 6.79
N TYR A 92 -12.54 -2.48 6.94
CA TYR A 92 -11.09 -2.39 7.11
C TYR A 92 -10.41 -1.83 5.86
N LEU A 93 -9.26 -1.18 6.08
CA LEU A 93 -8.43 -0.68 4.98
C LEU A 93 -7.84 -1.84 4.18
N LEU A 94 -7.96 -1.71 2.87
CA LEU A 94 -7.37 -2.60 1.86
C LEU A 94 -6.20 -1.94 1.11
N ASP A 95 -5.87 -0.70 1.46
CA ASP A 95 -4.70 0.03 0.95
C ASP A 95 -3.59 0.02 2.02
N TYR A 96 -2.42 -0.50 1.63
CA TYR A 96 -1.29 -0.65 2.54
C TYR A 96 -0.58 0.69 2.82
N HIS A 97 -0.71 1.70 1.97
CA HIS A 97 -0.23 3.06 2.25
C HIS A 97 -1.06 3.72 3.33
N ALA A 98 -2.39 3.60 3.23
CA ALA A 98 -3.30 4.07 4.26
C ALA A 98 -3.02 3.37 5.61
N GLU A 99 -2.78 2.06 5.61
CA GLU A 99 -2.37 1.32 6.81
C GLU A 99 -1.03 1.83 7.36
N THR A 100 -0.05 2.06 6.48
CA THR A 100 1.28 2.61 6.85
C THR A 100 1.15 3.96 7.56
N ASN A 101 0.30 4.85 7.06
CA ASN A 101 0.05 6.15 7.67
C ASN A 101 -0.55 6.02 9.09
N ILE A 102 -1.45 5.07 9.31
CA ILE A 102 -1.99 4.78 10.66
C ILE A 102 -0.90 4.27 11.61
N LEU A 103 -0.01 3.42 11.12
CA LEU A 103 1.10 2.89 11.91
C LEU A 103 2.10 3.99 12.27
N GLU A 104 2.37 4.92 11.35
CA GLU A 104 3.23 6.07 11.61
C GLU A 104 2.67 6.97 12.72
N LEU A 105 1.38 7.30 12.66
CA LEU A 105 0.70 8.06 13.73
C LEU A 105 0.76 7.33 15.07
N SER A 106 0.55 6.01 15.06
CA SER A 106 0.58 5.18 16.27
C SER A 106 1.96 5.07 16.93
N LEU A 107 3.03 5.31 16.15
CA LEU A 107 4.41 5.20 16.59
C LEU A 107 5.10 6.56 16.81
N ALA A 108 4.42 7.67 16.57
CA ALA A 108 4.97 9.01 16.75
C ALA A 108 5.59 9.20 18.15
N GLU A 109 4.93 8.69 19.21
CA GLU A 109 5.45 8.75 20.58
C GLU A 109 6.59 7.74 20.83
N ALA A 110 6.52 6.55 20.22
CA ALA A 110 7.46 5.44 20.45
C ALA A 110 8.80 5.59 19.71
N ARG A 111 8.85 6.38 18.63
CA ARG A 111 10.07 6.66 17.84
C ARG A 111 11.19 7.32 18.65
N THR A 112 10.87 7.93 19.79
CA THR A 112 11.82 8.67 20.62
C THR A 112 12.85 7.77 21.32
N HIS A 113 12.56 6.48 21.50
CA HIS A 113 13.41 5.58 22.28
C HIS A 113 14.37 4.73 21.44
N LYS A 114 14.03 4.46 20.17
CA LYS A 114 14.78 3.51 19.34
C LYS A 114 14.64 3.85 17.85
N PRO A 115 15.75 3.92 17.08
CA PRO A 115 15.71 4.14 15.65
C PRO A 115 14.91 3.04 14.92
N ILE A 116 14.16 3.45 13.90
CA ILE A 116 13.39 2.55 13.02
C ILE A 116 13.99 2.64 11.63
N ALA A 117 14.41 1.50 11.07
CA ALA A 117 14.96 1.43 9.73
C ALA A 117 13.88 1.76 8.67
N PRO A 118 14.28 2.19 7.46
CA PRO A 118 13.34 2.41 6.36
C PRO A 118 12.50 1.16 6.03
N HIS A 119 11.32 1.38 5.46
CA HIS A 119 10.36 0.36 5.00
C HIS A 119 9.73 -0.56 6.06
N VAL A 120 10.09 -0.42 7.34
CA VAL A 120 9.50 -1.20 8.45
C VAL A 120 7.97 -1.08 8.46
N LEU A 121 7.44 0.14 8.36
CA LEU A 121 6.01 0.39 8.41
C LEU A 121 5.32 -0.08 7.12
N SER A 122 5.92 0.18 5.96
CA SER A 122 5.40 -0.23 4.66
C SER A 122 5.28 -1.75 4.55
N CYS A 123 6.30 -2.49 4.99
CA CYS A 123 6.27 -3.96 5.01
C CYS A 123 5.24 -4.51 6.01
N ALA A 124 5.10 -3.88 7.19
CA ALA A 124 4.09 -4.28 8.17
C ALA A 124 2.65 -4.02 7.67
N GLY A 125 2.41 -2.85 7.06
CA GLY A 125 1.14 -2.49 6.45
C GLY A 125 0.78 -3.41 5.29
N LEU A 126 1.73 -3.66 4.39
CA LEU A 126 1.54 -4.57 3.26
C LEU A 126 1.22 -5.99 3.72
N TRP A 127 1.95 -6.50 4.72
CA TRP A 127 1.65 -7.81 5.31
C TRP A 127 0.20 -7.87 5.81
N ALA A 128 -0.22 -6.88 6.60
CA ALA A 128 -1.57 -6.87 7.17
C ALA A 128 -2.65 -6.78 6.09
N VAL A 129 -2.49 -5.90 5.11
CA VAL A 129 -3.44 -5.81 3.99
C VAL A 129 -3.52 -7.13 3.24
N MET A 130 -2.40 -7.76 2.90
CA MET A 130 -2.44 -9.07 2.23
C MET A 130 -3.12 -10.16 3.07
N THR A 131 -3.05 -10.11 4.40
CA THR A 131 -3.83 -11.04 5.25
C THR A 131 -5.34 -10.79 5.20
N ARG A 132 -5.76 -9.57 4.83
CA ARG A 132 -7.15 -9.09 4.71
C ARG A 132 -7.78 -9.39 3.36
N LEU A 133 -6.95 -9.48 2.31
CA LEU A 133 -7.42 -9.68 0.95
C LEU A 133 -8.02 -11.07 0.75
N VAL A 134 -9.10 -11.10 -0.03
CA VAL A 134 -9.84 -12.30 -0.39
C VAL A 134 -9.73 -12.51 -1.90
N ARG A 135 -9.70 -13.77 -2.32
CA ARG A 135 -9.71 -14.11 -3.73
C ARG A 135 -10.97 -13.55 -4.39
N PRO A 136 -10.86 -12.80 -5.51
CA PRO A 136 -12.03 -12.34 -6.25
C PRO A 136 -12.94 -13.51 -6.64
N GLN A 137 -14.25 -13.36 -6.41
CA GLN A 137 -15.21 -14.38 -6.81
C GLN A 137 -15.48 -14.30 -8.32
N PRO A 138 -15.66 -15.43 -9.02
CA PRO A 138 -15.87 -15.45 -10.46
C PRO A 138 -17.23 -14.89 -10.92
N ALA A 139 -18.13 -14.56 -10.00
CA ALA A 139 -19.50 -14.12 -10.28
C ALA A 139 -19.63 -12.61 -10.57
N ILE A 140 -18.54 -11.84 -10.56
CA ILE A 140 -18.60 -10.40 -10.84
C ILE A 140 -18.75 -10.21 -12.36
N GLU A 141 -19.99 -9.97 -12.81
CA GLU A 141 -20.29 -9.72 -14.22
C GLU A 141 -19.66 -8.39 -14.71
N GLY A 142 -19.07 -8.41 -15.90
CA GLY A 142 -18.49 -7.19 -16.51
C GLY A 142 -17.06 -6.86 -16.10
N VAL A 143 -16.46 -7.63 -15.19
CA VAL A 143 -15.06 -7.48 -14.76
C VAL A 143 -14.09 -8.16 -15.73
N ASP A 144 -12.91 -7.56 -15.97
CA ASP A 144 -11.85 -8.21 -16.76
C ASP A 144 -11.41 -9.52 -16.06
N PRO A 145 -11.54 -10.70 -16.71
CA PRO A 145 -11.17 -11.98 -16.11
C PRO A 145 -9.72 -12.05 -15.61
N ARG A 146 -8.81 -11.22 -16.13
CA ARG A 146 -7.43 -11.15 -15.66
C ARG A 146 -7.33 -10.61 -14.23
N LEU A 147 -8.22 -9.71 -13.83
CA LEU A 147 -8.26 -9.19 -12.45
C LEU A 147 -8.66 -10.28 -11.45
N LEU A 148 -9.46 -11.24 -11.88
CA LEU A 148 -9.83 -12.41 -11.07
C LEU A 148 -8.66 -13.39 -10.90
N GLY A 149 -7.65 -13.31 -11.77
CA GLY A 149 -6.44 -14.13 -11.76
C GLY A 149 -5.28 -13.54 -10.95
N LEU A 150 -5.42 -12.33 -10.42
CA LEU A 150 -4.35 -11.69 -9.63
C LEU A 150 -4.06 -12.51 -8.37
N ASN A 151 -2.78 -12.68 -8.08
CA ASN A 151 -2.35 -13.21 -6.79
C ASN A 151 -2.49 -12.15 -5.69
N VAL A 152 -2.39 -12.57 -4.42
CA VAL A 152 -2.60 -11.68 -3.26
C VAL A 152 -1.67 -10.46 -3.26
N PHE A 153 -0.44 -10.62 -3.73
CA PHE A 153 0.56 -9.54 -3.78
C PHE A 153 0.26 -8.56 -4.91
N GLU A 154 -0.04 -9.06 -6.11
CA GLU A 154 -0.42 -8.22 -7.25
C GLU A 154 -1.70 -7.42 -6.95
N LYS A 155 -2.67 -8.03 -6.28
CA LYS A 155 -3.89 -7.34 -5.86
C LYS A 155 -3.61 -6.24 -4.84
N ALA A 156 -2.72 -6.48 -3.87
CA ALA A 156 -2.32 -5.46 -2.89
C ALA A 156 -1.59 -4.27 -3.54
N LEU A 157 -0.70 -4.54 -4.51
CA LEU A 157 -0.03 -3.48 -5.28
C LEU A 157 -1.01 -2.73 -6.19
N TRP A 158 -2.00 -3.42 -6.76
CA TRP A 158 -3.04 -2.75 -7.55
C TRP A 158 -3.89 -1.82 -6.69
N TYR A 159 -4.25 -2.23 -5.47
CA TYR A 159 -5.01 -1.39 -4.54
C TYR A 159 -4.23 -0.20 -4.02
N GLY A 160 -2.97 -0.38 -3.64
CA GLY A 160 -2.15 0.69 -3.05
C GLY A 160 -1.42 1.56 -4.07
N ASP A 161 -0.79 0.95 -5.07
CA ASP A 161 0.10 1.63 -6.03
C ASP A 161 -0.54 1.84 -7.41
N LEU A 162 -1.76 1.32 -7.63
CA LEU A 162 -2.36 1.23 -8.96
C LEU A 162 -1.51 0.42 -9.96
N SER A 163 -0.60 -0.41 -9.44
CA SER A 163 0.35 -1.19 -10.23
C SER A 163 -0.23 -2.54 -10.61
N LEU A 164 -0.16 -2.88 -11.90
CA LEU A 164 -0.63 -4.16 -12.45
C LEU A 164 0.53 -4.96 -13.03
N PRO A 165 0.40 -6.29 -13.15
CA PRO A 165 1.40 -7.12 -13.83
C PRO A 165 1.66 -6.66 -15.26
N GLU A 166 2.87 -6.93 -15.78
CA GLU A 166 3.27 -6.55 -17.14
C GLU A 166 2.41 -7.18 -18.26
N SER A 167 1.64 -8.22 -17.93
CA SER A 167 0.70 -8.86 -18.84
C SER A 167 -0.48 -7.95 -19.22
N PHE A 168 -0.71 -6.85 -18.49
CA PHE A 168 -1.75 -5.87 -18.79
C PHE A 168 -1.28 -4.85 -19.82
N THR A 169 -2.05 -4.66 -20.89
CA THR A 169 -1.82 -3.57 -21.85
C THR A 169 -2.28 -2.23 -21.28
N SER A 170 -1.86 -1.11 -21.87
CA SER A 170 -2.28 0.23 -21.43
C SER A 170 -3.80 0.43 -21.47
N GLU A 171 -4.51 -0.19 -22.41
CA GLU A 171 -5.97 -0.15 -22.47
C GLU A 171 -6.60 -0.96 -21.33
N GLN A 172 -6.06 -2.15 -21.06
CA GLN A 172 -6.53 -3.02 -19.98
C GLN A 172 -6.27 -2.39 -18.60
N GLY A 173 -5.15 -1.69 -18.44
CA GLY A 173 -4.85 -0.92 -17.23
C GLY A 173 -5.89 0.17 -16.96
N ARG A 174 -6.35 0.88 -18.01
CA ARG A 174 -7.43 1.88 -17.86
C ARG A 174 -8.76 1.23 -17.46
N THR A 175 -9.10 0.10 -18.06
CA THR A 175 -10.30 -0.67 -17.68
C THR A 175 -10.22 -1.11 -16.23
N ALA A 176 -9.09 -1.68 -15.81
CA ALA A 176 -8.86 -2.09 -14.42
C ALA A 176 -9.00 -0.92 -13.45
N LEU A 177 -8.43 0.25 -13.75
CA LEU A 177 -8.61 1.45 -12.93
C LEU A 177 -10.08 1.85 -12.79
N SER A 178 -10.88 1.75 -13.85
CA SER A 178 -12.32 2.04 -13.77
C SER A 178 -13.10 1.04 -12.91
N GLN A 179 -12.59 -0.19 -12.77
CA GLN A 179 -13.20 -1.27 -11.98
C GLN A 179 -12.72 -1.28 -10.52
N LEU A 180 -11.67 -0.52 -10.17
CA LEU A 180 -11.13 -0.48 -8.81
C LEU A 180 -12.18 -0.15 -7.72
N PRO A 181 -13.11 0.82 -7.91
CA PRO A 181 -14.13 1.12 -6.90
C PRO A 181 -15.07 -0.06 -6.63
N GLU A 182 -15.40 -0.87 -7.64
CA GLU A 182 -16.24 -2.06 -7.47
C GLU A 182 -15.54 -3.08 -6.55
N PHE A 183 -14.25 -3.27 -6.75
CA PHE A 183 -13.42 -4.15 -5.93
C PHE A 183 -13.21 -3.65 -4.49
N LEU A 184 -13.01 -2.33 -4.30
CA LEU A 184 -12.79 -1.75 -2.97
C LEU A 184 -14.09 -1.58 -2.16
N TYR A 185 -15.20 -1.27 -2.83
CA TYR A 185 -16.41 -0.78 -2.15
C TYR A 185 -17.64 -1.66 -2.36
N GLN A 186 -17.80 -2.31 -3.51
CA GLN A 186 -19.04 -3.01 -3.84
C GLN A 186 -19.13 -4.40 -3.18
N GLN A 187 -18.00 -5.00 -2.80
CA GLN A 187 -17.99 -6.20 -1.95
C GLN A 187 -18.40 -5.92 -0.48
N ASN A 188 -18.60 -4.65 -0.10
CA ASN A 188 -19.05 -4.28 1.24
C ASN A 188 -20.56 -4.45 1.47
N SER A 189 -21.34 -4.81 0.44
CA SER A 189 -22.77 -5.13 0.60
C SER A 189 -23.01 -6.53 1.16
N GLU A 190 -22.02 -7.43 1.09
CA GLU A 190 -22.12 -8.76 1.65
C GLU A 190 -21.80 -8.77 3.15
N LEU A 191 -22.43 -9.65 3.90
CA LEU A 191 -22.18 -9.87 5.34
C LEU A 191 -20.74 -10.38 5.61
N LEU A 192 -20.08 -10.95 4.59
CA LEU A 192 -18.68 -11.37 4.58
C LEU A 192 -17.91 -10.56 3.53
N TYR A 193 -17.52 -9.34 3.88
CA TYR A 193 -16.78 -8.45 2.99
C TYR A 193 -15.27 -8.70 3.02
N GLU A 194 -14.58 -8.27 1.96
CA GLU A 194 -13.12 -8.32 1.89
C GLU A 194 -12.47 -7.45 2.97
N GLY A 195 -11.59 -8.04 3.77
CA GLY A 195 -10.96 -7.40 4.93
C GLY A 195 -11.60 -7.67 6.27
N GLY A 196 -12.77 -8.31 6.32
CA GLY A 196 -13.37 -8.77 7.58
C GLY A 196 -12.56 -9.85 8.31
N ILE A 197 -11.60 -10.49 7.62
CA ILE A 197 -10.71 -11.51 8.16
C ILE A 197 -9.27 -11.10 7.87
N GLY A 198 -8.43 -10.97 8.89
CA GLY A 198 -7.01 -10.66 8.73
C GLY A 198 -6.39 -10.06 9.98
N ALA A 199 -5.16 -9.59 9.87
CA ALA A 199 -4.47 -8.90 10.94
C ALA A 199 -5.07 -7.51 11.18
N SER A 200 -5.46 -7.23 12.43
CA SER A 200 -6.01 -5.92 12.81
C SER A 200 -4.89 -4.86 13.01
N PRO A 201 -5.21 -3.56 12.90
CA PRO A 201 -4.25 -2.49 13.22
C PRO A 201 -3.70 -2.58 14.65
N ARG A 202 -4.52 -3.06 15.61
CA ARG A 202 -4.09 -3.30 17.00
C ARG A 202 -3.04 -4.40 17.10
N LEU A 203 -3.18 -5.46 16.30
CA LEU A 203 -2.18 -6.52 16.21
C LEU A 203 -0.87 -5.98 15.63
N LEU A 204 -0.92 -5.21 14.55
CA LEU A 204 0.27 -4.57 13.98
C LEU A 204 0.98 -3.66 14.98
N ARG A 205 0.24 -2.84 15.71
CA ARG A 205 0.80 -2.01 16.79
C ARG A 205 1.51 -2.87 17.82
N THR A 206 0.93 -4.01 18.20
CA THR A 206 1.54 -4.95 19.16
C THR A 206 2.83 -5.57 18.61
N ILE A 207 2.83 -6.00 17.34
CA ILE A 207 4.01 -6.54 16.65
C ILE A 207 5.14 -5.50 16.63
N LEU A 208 4.84 -4.26 16.24
CA LEU A 208 5.81 -3.17 16.18
C LEU A 208 6.37 -2.82 17.56
N LEU A 209 5.50 -2.68 18.57
CA LEU A 209 5.94 -2.39 19.94
C LEU A 209 6.79 -3.52 20.52
N ARG A 210 6.48 -4.80 20.24
CA ARG A 210 7.31 -5.93 20.66
C ARG A 210 8.69 -5.87 20.01
N ALA A 211 8.75 -5.63 18.69
CA ALA A 211 10.02 -5.50 17.98
C ALA A 211 10.86 -4.31 18.50
N LEU A 212 10.22 -3.18 18.84
CA LEU A 212 10.88 -2.00 19.39
C LEU A 212 11.40 -2.24 20.82
N THR A 213 10.62 -2.89 21.67
CA THR A 213 10.92 -3.04 23.11
C THR A 213 11.92 -4.16 23.42
N ARG A 214 12.32 -4.98 22.43
CA ARG A 214 13.35 -6.00 22.60
C ARG A 214 14.71 -5.41 23.00
N PRO A 215 15.24 -5.73 24.19
CA PRO A 215 16.48 -5.15 24.71
C PRO A 215 17.73 -5.60 23.96
N GLU A 216 17.69 -6.76 23.30
CA GLU A 216 18.81 -7.32 22.52
C GLU A 216 19.11 -6.55 21.21
N HIS A 217 18.17 -5.75 20.74
CA HIS A 217 18.31 -5.00 19.49
C HIS A 217 18.49 -3.52 19.79
N ALA A 218 19.46 -2.85 19.15
CA ALA A 218 19.68 -1.41 19.31
C ALA A 218 18.73 -0.55 18.43
N PHE A 219 18.15 -1.15 17.40
CA PHE A 219 17.23 -0.52 16.45
C PHE A 219 16.11 -1.50 16.06
N CYS A 220 15.09 -1.03 15.33
CA CYS A 220 14.05 -1.87 14.75
C CYS A 220 14.20 -1.88 13.24
N SER A 221 14.25 -3.07 12.65
CA SER A 221 14.28 -3.28 11.20
C SER A 221 13.24 -4.28 10.76
N VAL A 222 13.12 -4.46 9.44
CA VAL A 222 12.09 -5.30 8.85
C VAL A 222 12.25 -6.77 9.27
N THR A 223 13.50 -7.25 9.43
CA THR A 223 13.78 -8.62 9.90
C THR A 223 13.25 -8.88 11.33
N HIS A 224 13.30 -7.87 12.19
CA HIS A 224 12.72 -7.93 13.53
C HIS A 224 11.19 -8.06 13.48
N ILE A 225 10.54 -7.33 12.56
CA ILE A 225 9.09 -7.45 12.34
C ILE A 225 8.73 -8.81 11.75
N PHE A 226 9.51 -9.35 10.82
CA PHE A 226 9.29 -10.71 10.30
C PHE A 226 9.36 -11.75 11.41
N THR A 227 10.30 -11.61 12.35
CA THR A 227 10.40 -12.49 13.51
C THR A 227 9.14 -12.46 14.38
N GLU A 228 8.62 -11.26 14.67
CA GLU A 228 7.37 -11.10 15.43
C GLU A 228 6.13 -11.62 14.67
N ILE A 229 6.06 -11.39 13.36
CA ILE A 229 5.01 -11.94 12.49
C ILE A 229 5.04 -13.48 12.52
N GLU A 230 6.21 -14.10 12.40
CA GLU A 230 6.36 -15.56 12.47
C GLU A 230 5.93 -16.13 13.82
N LEU A 231 6.09 -15.38 14.92
CA LEU A 231 5.57 -15.76 16.24
C LEU A 231 4.04 -15.67 16.27
N VAL A 232 3.45 -14.61 15.71
CA VAL A 232 1.99 -14.45 15.58
C VAL A 232 1.38 -15.57 14.74
N MET A 233 2.02 -15.96 13.65
CA MET A 233 1.59 -17.07 12.78
C MET A 233 1.56 -18.44 13.49
N LYS A 234 2.22 -18.58 14.65
CA LYS A 234 2.18 -19.80 15.47
C LYS A 234 1.05 -19.78 16.51
N GLN A 235 0.43 -18.63 16.77
CA GLN A 235 -0.57 -18.42 17.83
C GLN A 235 -2.01 -18.70 17.35
N LYS A 236 -2.25 -19.92 16.86
CA LYS A 236 -3.55 -20.37 16.32
C LYS A 236 -4.74 -20.19 17.28
N ALA A 237 -4.51 -20.33 18.59
CA ALA A 237 -5.57 -20.18 19.59
C ALA A 237 -5.95 -18.71 19.87
N THR A 238 -5.05 -17.77 19.56
CA THR A 238 -5.23 -16.34 19.85
C THR A 238 -5.77 -15.60 18.63
N PHE A 239 -5.29 -15.96 17.43
CA PHE A 239 -5.60 -15.25 16.20
C PHE A 239 -6.35 -16.16 15.23
N GLU A 240 -7.63 -15.88 15.05
CA GLU A 240 -8.51 -16.70 14.23
C GLU A 240 -8.11 -16.73 12.75
N PHE A 241 -7.65 -15.59 12.20
CA PHE A 241 -7.22 -15.50 10.80
C PHE A 241 -6.05 -16.45 10.47
N VAL A 242 -5.28 -16.89 11.47
CA VAL A 242 -4.17 -17.85 11.30
C VAL A 242 -4.68 -19.26 10.97
N ASN A 243 -5.94 -19.56 11.29
CA ASN A 243 -6.55 -20.85 11.01
C ASN A 243 -7.26 -20.89 9.64
N TYR A 244 -7.32 -19.77 8.92
CA TYR A 244 -7.95 -19.76 7.60
C TYR A 244 -7.11 -20.55 6.61
N PRO A 245 -7.73 -21.45 5.82
CA PRO A 245 -6.99 -22.25 4.84
C PRO A 245 -6.48 -21.36 3.72
N GLY A 246 -5.22 -21.58 3.33
CA GLY A 246 -4.63 -20.93 2.16
C GLY A 246 -5.38 -21.31 0.88
N GLN A 247 -5.51 -20.35 -0.03
CA GLN A 247 -6.21 -20.50 -1.30
C GLN A 247 -5.23 -20.30 -2.47
N GLU A 248 -5.68 -20.68 -3.67
CA GLU A 248 -4.97 -20.39 -4.93
C GLU A 248 -4.68 -18.89 -5.05
N GLY A 249 -3.54 -18.51 -5.63
CA GLY A 249 -3.10 -17.10 -5.64
C GLY A 249 -2.46 -16.62 -4.34
N GLY A 250 -2.36 -17.49 -3.31
CA GLY A 250 -1.68 -17.17 -2.04
C GLY A 250 -2.53 -16.42 -1.03
N TYR A 251 -3.83 -16.25 -1.27
CA TYR A 251 -4.75 -15.64 -0.31
C TYR A 251 -4.83 -16.49 0.97
N HIS A 252 -4.77 -15.83 2.13
CA HIS A 252 -4.71 -16.43 3.47
C HIS A 252 -3.57 -17.45 3.72
N ASP A 253 -2.67 -17.68 2.76
CA ASP A 253 -1.45 -18.46 2.95
C ASP A 253 -0.40 -17.58 3.62
N LEU A 254 -0.40 -17.53 4.96
CA LEU A 254 0.48 -16.65 5.72
C LEU A 254 1.98 -16.84 5.42
N PRO A 255 2.52 -18.07 5.30
CA PRO A 255 3.90 -18.28 4.83
C PRO A 255 4.18 -17.64 3.46
N LYS A 256 3.29 -17.83 2.48
CA LYS A 256 3.46 -17.26 1.14
C LYS A 256 3.33 -15.74 1.14
N ILE A 257 2.38 -15.20 1.89
CA ILE A 257 2.23 -13.75 2.13
C ILE A 257 3.52 -13.17 2.70
N LEU A 258 4.09 -13.78 3.75
CA LEU A 258 5.34 -13.31 4.34
C LEU A 258 6.52 -13.39 3.35
N ALA A 259 6.56 -14.42 2.50
CA ALA A 259 7.55 -14.51 1.42
C ALA A 259 7.41 -13.35 0.41
N HIS A 260 6.19 -12.99 0.02
CA HIS A 260 5.93 -11.83 -0.83
C HIS A 260 6.40 -10.52 -0.19
N VAL A 261 6.13 -10.30 1.11
CA VAL A 261 6.62 -9.10 1.82
C VAL A 261 8.14 -9.08 1.87
N ARG A 262 8.79 -10.23 2.07
CA ARG A 262 10.25 -10.34 2.06
C ARG A 262 10.84 -9.92 0.71
N HIS A 263 10.27 -10.41 -0.38
CA HIS A 263 10.69 -10.05 -1.73
C HIS A 263 10.43 -8.57 -2.03
N PHE A 264 9.28 -8.04 -1.60
CA PHE A 264 8.98 -6.61 -1.70
C PHE A 264 10.01 -5.75 -0.97
N TRP A 265 10.37 -6.12 0.26
CA TRP A 265 11.41 -5.42 1.02
C TRP A 265 12.77 -5.45 0.32
N GLN A 266 13.17 -6.60 -0.21
CA GLN A 266 14.42 -6.76 -0.97
C GLN A 266 14.46 -5.83 -2.19
N HIS A 267 13.36 -5.73 -2.94
CA HIS A 267 13.24 -4.78 -4.06
C HIS A 267 13.37 -3.33 -3.62
N LEU A 268 12.73 -2.94 -2.51
CA LEU A 268 12.85 -1.59 -1.97
C LEU A 268 14.29 -1.26 -1.54
N MET A 269 14.96 -2.20 -0.85
CA MET A 269 16.35 -2.01 -0.45
C MET A 269 17.28 -1.91 -1.66
N GLU A 270 17.10 -2.77 -2.65
CA GLU A 270 17.90 -2.75 -3.87
C GLU A 270 17.73 -1.42 -4.60
N ARG A 271 16.49 -0.94 -4.76
CA ARG A 271 16.20 0.37 -5.37
C ARG A 271 16.86 1.50 -4.59
N ASP A 272 16.68 1.56 -3.28
CA ASP A 272 17.25 2.62 -2.44
C ASP A 272 18.77 2.64 -2.50
N LEU A 273 19.40 1.46 -2.52
CA LEU A 273 20.84 1.32 -2.68
C LEU A 273 21.30 1.78 -4.06
N TRP A 274 20.59 1.42 -5.11
CA TRP A 274 20.92 1.80 -6.48
C TRP A 274 20.86 3.31 -6.69
N GLU A 275 19.81 3.94 -6.19
CA GLU A 275 19.67 5.39 -6.23
C GLU A 275 20.73 6.09 -5.37
N ALA A 276 21.06 5.55 -4.19
CA ALA A 276 22.11 6.12 -3.34
C ALA A 276 23.51 5.97 -3.97
N ALA A 277 23.78 4.82 -4.59
CA ALA A 277 25.04 4.55 -5.27
C ALA A 277 25.24 5.42 -6.51
N ASN A 278 24.13 5.90 -7.12
CA ASN A 278 24.11 6.78 -8.30
C ASN A 278 25.03 6.26 -9.43
N LEU A 279 24.96 4.95 -9.70
CA LEU A 279 25.76 4.30 -10.74
C LEU A 279 25.23 4.56 -12.14
N VAL A 280 24.00 5.04 -12.27
CA VAL A 280 23.37 5.43 -13.53
C VAL A 280 22.98 6.89 -13.41
N GLU A 281 23.53 7.73 -14.28
CA GLU A 281 23.14 9.14 -14.35
C GLU A 281 21.82 9.27 -15.11
N LEU A 282 20.81 9.82 -14.44
CA LEU A 282 19.47 9.99 -15.02
C LEU A 282 19.50 10.83 -16.31
N GLU A 283 20.31 11.88 -16.33
CA GLU A 283 20.50 12.75 -17.51
C GLU A 283 20.99 11.95 -18.72
N SER A 284 21.94 11.03 -18.54
CA SER A 284 22.45 10.18 -19.62
C SER A 284 21.38 9.24 -20.21
N VAL A 285 20.44 8.76 -19.39
CA VAL A 285 19.33 7.93 -19.85
C VAL A 285 18.29 8.79 -20.59
N LEU A 286 17.97 9.97 -20.05
CA LEU A 286 17.03 10.91 -20.67
C LEU A 286 17.52 11.40 -22.02
N ASP A 287 18.80 11.74 -22.15
CA ASP A 287 19.40 12.17 -23.42
C ASP A 287 19.28 11.07 -24.49
N ARG A 288 19.50 9.80 -24.10
CA ARG A 288 19.34 8.68 -25.04
C ARG A 288 17.89 8.40 -25.39
N LEU A 289 16.96 8.57 -24.45
CA LEU A 289 15.53 8.50 -24.71
C LEU A 289 15.08 9.63 -25.64
N GLU A 290 15.52 10.88 -25.43
CA GLU A 290 15.21 12.02 -26.28
C GLU A 290 15.68 11.76 -27.72
N ASN A 291 16.92 11.26 -27.87
CA ASN A 291 17.46 10.86 -29.16
C ASN A 291 16.64 9.73 -29.81
N TYR A 292 16.25 8.71 -29.05
CA TYR A 292 15.41 7.62 -29.53
C TYR A 292 14.04 8.12 -30.02
N ILE A 293 13.35 8.93 -29.22
CA ILE A 293 12.03 9.49 -29.58
C ILE A 293 12.14 10.35 -30.85
N ASN A 294 13.21 11.14 -30.98
CA ASN A 294 13.47 11.91 -32.19
C ASN A 294 13.63 11.01 -33.43
N LEU A 295 14.38 9.90 -33.31
CA LEU A 295 14.51 8.90 -34.37
C LEU A 295 13.16 8.26 -34.73
N VAL A 296 12.35 7.91 -33.73
CA VAL A 296 11.02 7.29 -33.91
C VAL A 296 10.06 8.23 -34.64
N ILE A 297 10.01 9.51 -34.25
CA ILE A 297 9.14 10.51 -34.89
C ILE A 297 9.45 10.61 -36.38
N HIS A 298 10.73 10.75 -36.74
CA HIS A 298 11.15 10.85 -38.13
C HIS A 298 10.96 9.53 -38.90
N PHE A 299 11.14 8.38 -38.24
CA PHE A 299 10.92 7.06 -38.84
C PHE A 299 9.45 6.83 -39.19
N VAL A 300 8.53 7.13 -38.26
CA VAL A 300 7.08 6.98 -38.46
C VAL A 300 6.57 7.97 -39.52
N LYS A 301 7.05 9.22 -39.52
CA LYS A 301 6.69 10.24 -40.52
C LYS A 301 7.36 10.04 -41.89
N LYS A 302 8.35 9.15 -42.00
CA LYS A 302 9.19 8.96 -43.19
C LYS A 302 9.95 10.24 -43.59
N GLU A 303 10.39 11.00 -42.60
CA GLU A 303 11.15 12.24 -42.76
C GLU A 303 12.66 11.98 -42.58
N LYS A 304 13.50 12.82 -43.19
CA LYS A 304 14.95 12.79 -42.98
C LYS A 304 15.34 13.70 -41.82
N ILE A 305 16.31 13.26 -41.03
CA ILE A 305 16.89 14.04 -39.93
C ILE A 305 18.05 14.86 -40.46
N LYS A 306 18.10 16.14 -40.07
CA LYS A 306 19.23 17.01 -40.36
C LYS A 306 20.28 16.86 -39.25
N ASP A 307 21.47 16.41 -39.61
CA ASP A 307 22.60 16.32 -38.69
C ASP A 307 23.09 17.74 -38.32
N ALA A 308 23.21 18.01 -37.02
CA ALA A 308 23.64 19.30 -36.50
C ALA A 308 25.12 19.62 -36.81
N VAL A 309 25.96 18.61 -36.98
CA VAL A 309 27.40 18.73 -37.21
C VAL A 309 27.70 18.82 -38.71
N THR A 310 27.12 17.91 -39.50
CA THR A 310 27.42 17.84 -40.94
C THR A 310 26.46 18.65 -41.80
N GLY A 311 25.30 19.04 -41.26
CA GLY A 311 24.22 19.74 -41.97
C GLY A 311 23.50 18.86 -43.01
N GLN A 312 23.88 17.60 -43.15
CA GLN A 312 23.34 16.68 -44.14
C GLN A 312 22.07 16.00 -43.64
N TYR A 313 21.19 15.66 -44.58
CA TYR A 313 19.96 14.93 -44.29
C TYR A 313 20.18 13.43 -44.44
N HIS A 314 19.99 12.68 -43.36
CA HIS A 314 20.07 11.23 -43.38
C HIS A 314 18.73 10.60 -42.94
N SER A 315 18.53 9.34 -43.31
CA SER A 315 17.39 8.56 -42.80
C SER A 315 17.61 8.22 -41.32
N PRO A 316 16.54 8.12 -40.51
CA PRO A 316 16.65 7.68 -39.12
C PRO A 316 17.29 6.29 -39.01
N SER A 317 18.26 6.13 -38.11
CA SER A 317 19.02 4.90 -37.97
C SER A 317 18.22 3.81 -37.26
N GLU A 318 17.80 2.79 -38.02
CA GLU A 318 17.13 1.61 -37.44
C GLU A 318 18.03 0.84 -36.47
N ALA A 319 19.35 0.85 -36.67
CA ALA A 319 20.29 0.20 -35.77
C ALA A 319 20.31 0.86 -34.39
N GLN A 320 20.29 2.20 -34.33
CA GLN A 320 20.22 2.94 -33.07
C GLN A 320 18.87 2.73 -32.36
N MET A 321 17.76 2.73 -33.12
CA MET A 321 16.45 2.44 -32.55
C MET A 321 16.40 1.03 -31.94
N LYS A 322 16.89 0.02 -32.67
CA LYS A 322 16.94 -1.36 -32.18
C LYS A 322 17.84 -1.53 -30.95
N ALA A 323 18.96 -0.80 -30.89
CA ALA A 323 19.86 -0.85 -29.74
C ALA A 323 19.16 -0.34 -28.47
N PHE A 324 18.46 0.79 -28.54
CA PHE A 324 17.74 1.34 -27.39
C PHE A 324 16.46 0.55 -27.05
N GLU A 325 15.75 0.02 -28.05
CA GLU A 325 14.64 -0.92 -27.85
C GLU A 325 15.08 -2.18 -27.10
N ALA A 326 16.27 -2.70 -27.42
CA ALA A 326 16.84 -3.83 -26.69
C ALA A 326 17.17 -3.46 -25.23
N GLU A 327 17.53 -2.21 -24.92
CA GLU A 327 17.70 -1.76 -23.53
C GLU A 327 16.38 -1.70 -22.74
N MET A 328 15.25 -1.42 -23.41
CA MET A 328 13.90 -1.48 -22.83
C MET A 328 13.29 -2.88 -22.79
N ASP A 329 14.05 -3.91 -23.19
CA ASP A 329 13.60 -5.30 -23.35
C ASP A 329 12.50 -5.51 -24.41
N ILE A 330 12.46 -4.63 -25.41
CA ILE A 330 11.52 -4.71 -26.53
C ILE A 330 12.15 -5.61 -27.60
N THR A 331 11.91 -6.91 -27.45
CA THR A 331 12.46 -7.95 -28.34
C THR A 331 11.54 -8.31 -29.51
N SER A 332 10.25 -8.01 -29.40
CA SER A 332 9.23 -8.23 -30.44
C SER A 332 8.24 -7.06 -30.47
N GLY A 333 7.52 -6.88 -31.58
CA GLY A 333 6.54 -5.79 -31.70
C GLY A 333 7.13 -4.38 -31.82
N ALA A 334 8.43 -4.23 -32.14
CA ALA A 334 9.10 -2.92 -32.21
C ALA A 334 8.39 -1.89 -33.10
N HIS A 335 7.74 -2.33 -34.19
CA HIS A 335 6.98 -1.43 -35.04
C HIS A 335 5.75 -0.85 -34.32
N GLU A 336 4.98 -1.68 -33.61
CA GLU A 336 3.82 -1.25 -32.84
C GLU A 336 4.23 -0.34 -31.67
N PHE A 337 5.34 -0.68 -31.01
CA PHE A 337 5.92 0.15 -29.95
C PHE A 337 6.26 1.56 -30.45
N ARG A 338 6.94 1.67 -31.61
CA ARG A 338 7.26 2.96 -32.25
C ARG A 338 6.01 3.79 -32.54
N GLN A 339 4.93 3.15 -33.03
CA GLN A 339 3.65 3.82 -33.28
C GLN A 339 2.99 4.31 -31.99
N ASN A 340 3.07 3.52 -30.91
CA ASN A 340 2.57 3.89 -29.59
C ASN A 340 3.35 5.11 -29.03
N CYS A 341 4.68 5.11 -29.12
CA CYS A 341 5.50 6.27 -28.74
C CYS A 341 5.06 7.55 -29.47
N MET A 342 4.86 7.47 -30.79
CA MET A 342 4.37 8.61 -31.58
C MET A 342 3.00 9.09 -31.12
N SER A 343 2.09 8.16 -30.81
CA SER A 343 0.74 8.46 -30.33
C SER A 343 0.76 9.17 -28.97
N ARG A 344 1.63 8.74 -28.03
CA ARG A 344 1.82 9.38 -26.72
C ARG A 344 2.39 10.79 -26.83
N VAL A 345 3.40 10.97 -27.69
CA VAL A 345 3.97 12.30 -27.98
C VAL A 345 2.91 13.24 -28.58
N ALA A 346 2.08 12.73 -29.49
CA ALA A 346 0.99 13.51 -30.08
C ALA A 346 -0.08 13.88 -29.04
N ALA A 347 -0.49 12.93 -28.19
CA ALA A 347 -1.44 13.18 -27.11
C ALA A 347 -0.95 14.27 -26.14
N PHE A 348 0.31 14.18 -25.69
CA PHE A 348 0.92 15.21 -24.84
C PHE A 348 0.91 16.58 -25.53
N SER A 349 1.27 16.64 -26.81
CA SER A 349 1.31 17.90 -27.57
C SER A 349 -0.07 18.53 -27.77
N ILE A 350 -1.13 17.72 -27.82
CA ILE A 350 -2.53 18.19 -27.94
C ILE A 350 -3.04 18.70 -26.59
N GLU A 351 -2.80 17.96 -25.51
CA GLU A 351 -3.22 18.33 -24.16
C GLU A 351 -2.47 19.58 -23.66
N ARG A 352 -1.20 19.74 -24.05
CA ARG A 352 -0.32 20.84 -23.62
C ARG A 352 0.35 21.56 -24.80
N PRO A 353 -0.38 22.43 -25.51
CA PRO A 353 0.15 23.12 -26.67
C PRO A 353 1.32 24.05 -26.31
N GLY A 354 2.48 23.82 -26.91
CA GLY A 354 3.66 24.69 -26.76
C GLY A 354 4.58 24.37 -25.56
N GLU A 355 4.23 23.37 -24.74
CA GLU A 355 5.13 22.88 -23.69
C GLU A 355 6.21 21.94 -24.26
N LYS A 356 7.41 21.94 -23.65
CA LYS A 356 8.46 20.97 -23.98
C LYS A 356 7.99 19.58 -23.54
N LEU A 357 8.23 18.56 -24.38
CA LEU A 357 7.91 17.17 -24.07
C LEU A 357 8.60 16.75 -22.76
N ASP A 358 7.79 16.43 -21.75
CA ASP A 358 8.28 15.86 -20.50
C ASP A 358 8.45 14.35 -20.66
N LEU A 359 9.69 13.93 -20.95
CA LEU A 359 10.03 12.53 -21.16
C LEU A 359 9.83 11.67 -19.92
N GLN A 360 10.02 12.23 -18.72
CA GLN A 360 9.86 11.49 -17.48
C GLN A 360 8.39 11.18 -17.24
N ALA A 361 7.52 12.19 -17.37
CA ALA A 361 6.08 11.99 -17.22
C ALA A 361 5.50 11.09 -18.32
N VAL A 362 5.92 11.29 -19.57
CA VAL A 362 5.35 10.57 -20.71
C VAL A 362 5.84 9.13 -20.78
N PHE A 363 7.10 8.83 -20.41
CA PHE A 363 7.76 7.53 -20.60
C PHE A 363 8.32 6.91 -19.31
N ALA A 364 7.71 7.20 -18.15
CA ALA A 364 8.14 6.64 -16.86
C ALA A 364 8.35 5.11 -16.88
N PRO A 365 7.43 4.28 -17.41
CA PRO A 365 7.60 2.82 -17.41
C PRO A 365 8.81 2.36 -18.23
N GLU A 366 9.08 3.02 -19.37
CA GLU A 366 10.23 2.71 -20.21
C GLU A 366 11.55 3.12 -19.54
N LEU A 367 11.56 4.28 -18.87
CA LEU A 367 12.71 4.74 -18.10
C LEU A 367 13.02 3.73 -17.00
N ASP A 368 12.02 3.35 -16.20
CA ASP A 368 12.18 2.38 -15.12
C ASP A 368 12.78 1.06 -15.62
N ARG A 369 12.34 0.57 -16.79
CA ARG A 369 12.92 -0.63 -17.42
C ARG A 369 14.39 -0.45 -17.80
N VAL A 370 14.75 0.66 -18.44
CA VAL A 370 16.15 0.94 -18.81
C VAL A 370 17.03 1.06 -17.56
N PHE A 371 16.57 1.79 -16.54
CA PHE A 371 17.26 1.90 -15.26
C PHE A 371 17.48 0.52 -14.66
N HIS A 372 16.41 -0.25 -14.49
CA HIS A 372 16.47 -1.58 -13.91
C HIS A 372 17.47 -2.47 -14.66
N ARG A 373 17.42 -2.52 -16.00
CA ARG A 373 18.35 -3.34 -16.79
C ARG A 373 19.80 -2.92 -16.62
N GLN A 374 20.09 -1.62 -16.62
CA GLN A 374 21.47 -1.14 -16.44
C GLN A 374 22.00 -1.45 -15.05
N LEU A 375 21.14 -1.36 -14.05
CA LEU A 375 21.51 -1.64 -12.68
C LEU A 375 21.72 -3.14 -12.45
N VAL A 376 20.85 -4.01 -13.01
CA VAL A 376 21.07 -5.47 -13.04
C VAL A 376 22.41 -5.81 -13.70
N ALA A 377 22.76 -5.15 -14.81
CA ALA A 377 24.04 -5.38 -15.50
C ALA A 377 25.26 -4.97 -14.65
N ARG A 378 25.08 -4.09 -13.66
CA ARG A 378 26.14 -3.58 -12.78
C ARG A 378 26.09 -4.16 -11.36
N ARG A 379 25.19 -5.11 -11.06
CA ARG A 379 24.97 -5.64 -9.70
C ARG A 379 26.25 -6.19 -9.03
N THR A 380 27.08 -6.91 -9.77
CA THR A 380 28.33 -7.48 -9.25
C THR A 380 29.36 -6.39 -8.96
N HIS A 381 29.46 -5.39 -9.83
CA HIS A 381 30.31 -4.22 -9.60
C HIS A 381 29.84 -3.41 -8.39
N LEU A 382 28.52 -3.20 -8.25
CA LEU A 382 27.95 -2.56 -7.08
C LEU A 382 28.23 -3.37 -5.82
N ALA A 383 28.14 -4.70 -5.86
CA ALA A 383 28.42 -5.55 -4.71
C ALA A 383 29.86 -5.39 -4.20
N ASP A 384 30.84 -5.24 -5.11
CA ASP A 384 32.23 -4.94 -4.74
C ASP A 384 32.41 -3.55 -4.10
N LEU A 385 31.66 -2.54 -4.57
CA LEU A 385 31.65 -1.21 -3.97
C LEU A 385 30.96 -1.24 -2.59
N CYS A 386 29.84 -1.96 -2.47
CA CYS A 386 29.13 -2.18 -1.22
C CYS A 386 29.99 -2.89 -0.18
N ARG A 387 30.82 -3.86 -0.57
CA ARG A 387 31.79 -4.49 0.34
C ARG A 387 32.76 -3.47 0.93
N THR A 388 33.24 -2.53 0.10
CA THR A 388 34.15 -1.45 0.57
C THR A 388 33.44 -0.52 1.55
N LEU A 389 32.19 -0.14 1.26
CA LEU A 389 31.37 0.68 2.14
C LEU A 389 31.06 -0.04 3.45
N LEU A 390 30.72 -1.34 3.39
CA LEU A 390 30.45 -2.17 4.55
C LEU A 390 31.67 -2.26 5.47
N GLU A 391 32.86 -2.57 4.93
CA GLU A 391 34.12 -2.60 5.68
C GLU A 391 34.41 -1.26 6.36
N ALA A 392 34.19 -0.14 5.65
CA ALA A 392 34.38 1.20 6.19
C ALA A 392 33.40 1.50 7.34
N LEU A 393 32.14 1.06 7.23
CA LEU A 393 31.13 1.23 8.29
C LEU A 393 31.39 0.31 9.49
N GLU A 394 31.84 -0.92 9.29
CA GLU A 394 32.12 -1.89 10.37
C GLU A 394 33.35 -1.48 11.19
N THR A 395 34.47 -1.24 10.50
CA THR A 395 35.79 -1.10 11.11
C THR A 395 36.20 0.35 11.35
N GLY A 396 35.53 1.30 10.68
CA GLY A 396 35.97 2.70 10.64
C GLY A 396 37.26 2.91 9.85
N THR A 397 37.72 1.91 9.10
CA THR A 397 38.90 2.06 8.24
C THR A 397 38.60 2.99 7.08
N ALA A 398 39.60 3.81 6.73
CA ALA A 398 39.46 4.70 5.58
C ALA A 398 39.39 3.85 4.30
N PRO A 399 38.39 4.07 3.43
CA PRO A 399 38.31 3.39 2.16
C PRO A 399 39.51 3.74 1.26
N PRO A 400 39.85 2.89 0.26
CA PRO A 400 40.87 3.21 -0.73
C PRO A 400 40.63 4.60 -1.35
N MET A 401 41.71 5.35 -1.60
CA MET A 401 41.61 6.76 -2.02
C MET A 401 40.75 6.96 -3.29
N GLU A 402 40.76 5.98 -4.21
CA GLU A 402 39.94 5.97 -5.42
C GLU A 402 38.43 5.84 -5.14
N ARG A 403 38.05 5.21 -4.03
CA ARG A 403 36.64 4.93 -3.65
C ARG A 403 36.13 5.84 -2.54
N ALA A 404 37.00 6.61 -1.89
CA ALA A 404 36.65 7.44 -0.74
C ALA A 404 35.52 8.45 -1.04
N GLY A 405 35.58 9.11 -2.19
CA GLY A 405 34.52 10.05 -2.60
C GLY A 405 33.17 9.37 -2.83
N TRP A 406 33.17 8.18 -3.44
CA TRP A 406 31.95 7.41 -3.67
C TRP A 406 31.34 6.89 -2.36
N VAL A 407 32.18 6.38 -1.45
CA VAL A 407 31.76 5.89 -0.12
C VAL A 407 31.07 6.99 0.67
N GLU A 408 31.69 8.18 0.75
CA GLU A 408 31.13 9.30 1.51
C GLU A 408 29.83 9.82 0.89
N ALA A 409 29.80 9.99 -0.45
CA ALA A 409 28.60 10.46 -1.14
C ALA A 409 27.44 9.47 -1.03
N THR A 410 27.72 8.16 -1.17
CA THR A 410 26.71 7.11 -1.07
C THR A 410 26.17 7.01 0.35
N ARG A 411 27.06 7.07 1.34
CA ARG A 411 26.66 7.12 2.76
C ARG A 411 25.76 8.31 3.05
N ALA A 412 26.13 9.52 2.63
CA ALA A 412 25.30 10.71 2.84
C ALA A 412 23.91 10.59 2.19
N ARG A 413 23.82 9.97 1.00
CA ARG A 413 22.53 9.72 0.31
C ARG A 413 21.69 8.63 0.98
N LEU A 414 22.32 7.63 1.62
CA LEU A 414 21.62 6.63 2.43
C LEU A 414 21.09 7.26 3.73
N GLU A 415 21.91 8.07 4.41
CA GLU A 415 21.49 8.82 5.61
C GLU A 415 20.32 9.76 5.31
N ALA A 416 20.36 10.46 4.17
CA ALA A 416 19.24 11.30 3.71
C ALA A 416 17.93 10.51 3.45
N ARG A 417 18.03 9.20 3.18
CA ARG A 417 16.89 8.27 3.03
C ARG A 417 16.46 7.63 4.36
N GLY A 418 17.07 8.01 5.48
CA GLY A 418 16.75 7.47 6.81
C GLY A 418 17.54 6.23 7.20
N TYR A 419 18.52 5.80 6.40
CA TYR A 419 19.43 4.72 6.79
C TYR A 419 20.52 5.24 7.73
N PHE A 420 20.37 4.96 9.02
CA PHE A 420 21.46 5.07 9.99
C PHE A 420 22.46 3.92 9.81
N ARG A 421 23.63 4.01 10.47
CA ARG A 421 24.77 3.10 10.29
C ARG A 421 24.36 1.62 10.29
N GLU A 422 23.65 1.17 11.32
CA GLU A 422 23.29 -0.24 11.48
C GLU A 422 22.27 -0.70 10.43
N ALA A 423 21.32 0.15 10.04
CA ALA A 423 20.36 -0.16 8.96
C ALA A 423 21.05 -0.20 7.59
N ALA A 424 22.02 0.68 7.35
CA ALA A 424 22.83 0.64 6.14
C ALA A 424 23.68 -0.63 6.09
N MET A 425 24.29 -1.05 7.20
CA MET A 425 25.03 -2.31 7.28
C MET A 425 24.15 -3.52 6.96
N GLU A 426 22.95 -3.63 7.56
CA GLU A 426 22.01 -4.73 7.27
C GLU A 426 21.67 -4.82 5.77
N MET A 427 21.49 -3.66 5.12
CA MET A 427 21.28 -3.59 3.67
C MET A 427 22.47 -4.06 2.86
N LEU A 428 23.66 -3.55 3.19
CA LEU A 428 24.89 -3.85 2.45
C LEU A 428 25.29 -5.33 2.63
N GLU A 429 25.15 -5.88 3.84
CA GLU A 429 25.37 -7.30 4.12
C GLU A 429 24.46 -8.19 3.27
N TRP A 430 23.17 -7.85 3.18
CA TRP A 430 22.24 -8.57 2.31
C TRP A 430 22.66 -8.50 0.84
N TYR A 431 22.95 -7.29 0.34
CA TYR A 431 23.31 -7.08 -1.06
C TYR A 431 24.60 -7.80 -1.45
N VAL A 432 25.63 -7.72 -0.59
CA VAL A 432 26.91 -8.42 -0.80
C VAL A 432 26.72 -9.92 -0.77
N ARG A 433 25.90 -10.45 0.14
CA ARG A 433 25.63 -11.90 0.20
C ARG A 433 24.89 -12.41 -1.04
N GLU A 434 24.01 -11.60 -1.61
CA GLU A 434 23.18 -12.00 -2.76
C GLU A 434 23.95 -11.92 -4.10
N TYR A 435 24.82 -10.92 -4.26
CA TYR A 435 25.38 -10.55 -5.56
C TYR A 435 26.91 -10.56 -5.67
N ALA A 436 27.64 -10.79 -4.58
CA ALA A 436 29.11 -10.86 -4.57
C ALA A 436 29.60 -12.31 -4.44
#